data_AF-A0A847G7C6-F1
#
_entry.id   AF-A0A847G7C6-F1
#
_cell.length_a   1.000
_cell.length_b   1.000
_cell.length_c   1.000
_cell.angle_alpha   90.00
_cell.angle_beta   90.00
_cell.angle_gamma   90.00
#
_symmetry.space_group_name_H-M   'P 1'
#
loop_
_entity.id
_entity.type
_entity.pdbx_description
1 polymer ?
#
loop_
_entity_poly.entity_id
_entity_poly.type
_entity_poly.pdbx_seq_one_letter_code
_entity_poly.pdbx_strand_id
1 'polypeptide(L)'
;MSMDLTGINNYNEYYTNHYFASVFEENARDTIGDWNARAKENKQRTPWALLRDSSQQFYGIHERSLRVRGNKEICPMIRDMADRYLELLGYPSAAPVTLEVTEQIHAPVYLEVKKHNGAPLLWVLLAHNEERDANIMEGFSFQAADLHDDNGDNVGVTTLTNEDLATRILFAMNEPPRWLIFINLNQLALIDRNKWNEKRYLQFDLEEIFSRRENTTFQAMTVLLHKESLCPDDGASLLDTLDENSHRHASGVSQDLKYALRESIELLGNEVLFDLANRQGRDLDADPVDAGGLTIECVRYMYRMLFMLFIESRPELEYAPMKAQTYVAGYSLESLRDIADNIREETHEVGEGYYLDETLSKLFALIYNGYPETESDLKELTGNESLHDIF
;
A
#
# COMPACT_ATOMS: atom_id res chain seq x y z
N MET A 1 -15.07 -12.56 5.69
CA MET A 1 -14.88 -11.11 5.52
C MET A 1 -13.39 -10.92 5.39
N SER A 2 -12.93 -10.24 4.35
CA SER A 2 -11.50 -9.95 4.20
C SER A 2 -11.01 -9.11 5.37
N MET A 3 -9.75 -9.27 5.75
CA MET A 3 -9.08 -8.44 6.76
C MET A 3 -9.15 -6.95 6.39
N ASP A 4 -9.59 -6.08 7.31
CA ASP A 4 -9.53 -4.63 7.10
C ASP A 4 -8.10 -4.15 7.40
N LEU A 5 -7.45 -3.57 6.40
CA LEU A 5 -6.08 -3.06 6.48
C LEU A 5 -6.04 -1.53 6.52
N THR A 6 -7.19 -0.88 6.67
CA THR A 6 -7.28 0.58 6.76
C THR A 6 -6.41 1.12 7.91
N GLY A 7 -5.61 2.14 7.66
CA GLY A 7 -4.57 2.64 8.57
C GLY A 7 -3.23 1.90 8.50
N ILE A 8 -3.09 0.85 7.66
CA ILE A 8 -1.80 0.20 7.35
C ILE A 8 -1.43 0.53 5.91
N ASN A 9 -0.60 1.55 5.74
CA ASN A 9 -0.21 2.11 4.46
C ASN A 9 1.00 1.37 3.85
N ASN A 10 0.81 0.82 2.66
CA ASN A 10 1.78 0.00 1.92
C ASN A 10 2.61 0.85 0.93
N TYR A 11 3.54 1.64 1.46
CA TYR A 11 4.32 2.58 0.66
C TYR A 11 5.25 1.88 -0.33
N ASN A 12 5.22 2.35 -1.58
CA ASN A 12 5.99 1.84 -2.72
C ASN A 12 5.88 0.32 -2.90
N GLU A 13 4.74 -0.27 -2.55
CA GLU A 13 4.49 -1.71 -2.67
C GLU A 13 5.48 -2.56 -1.87
N TYR A 14 5.61 -2.28 -0.57
CA TYR A 14 6.35 -3.15 0.35
C TYR A 14 5.90 -4.60 0.22
N TYR A 15 4.60 -4.84 0.11
CA TYR A 15 4.04 -6.01 -0.57
C TYR A 15 3.34 -5.57 -1.85
N THR A 16 3.10 -6.49 -2.80
CA THR A 16 2.24 -6.15 -3.93
C THR A 16 0.82 -5.86 -3.44
N ASN A 17 0.18 -4.83 -4.01
CA ASN A 17 -1.11 -4.34 -3.52
C ASN A 17 -2.21 -5.43 -3.56
N HIS A 18 -2.27 -6.21 -4.63
CA HIS A 18 -3.19 -7.35 -4.73
C HIS A 18 -2.96 -8.39 -3.64
N TYR A 19 -1.70 -8.77 -3.40
CA TYR A 19 -1.37 -9.71 -2.33
C TYR A 19 -1.82 -9.18 -0.97
N PHE A 20 -1.50 -7.91 -0.69
CA PHE A 20 -1.80 -7.32 0.60
C PHE A 20 -3.30 -7.23 0.85
N ALA A 21 -4.08 -6.82 -0.16
CA ALA A 21 -5.54 -6.68 -0.04
C ALA A 21 -6.30 -8.02 0.00
N SER A 22 -5.84 -9.05 -0.72
CA SER A 22 -6.67 -10.23 -0.99
C SER A 22 -6.12 -11.54 -0.45
N VAL A 23 -4.81 -11.64 -0.20
CA VAL A 23 -4.15 -12.92 0.14
C VAL A 23 -3.50 -12.89 1.52
N PHE A 24 -3.08 -11.72 2.00
CA PHE A 24 -2.39 -11.57 3.29
C PHE A 24 -3.12 -12.26 4.45
N GLU A 25 -4.45 -12.14 4.54
CA GLU A 25 -5.25 -12.76 5.60
C GLU A 25 -5.09 -14.28 5.64
N GLU A 26 -5.10 -14.93 4.48
CA GLU A 26 -4.96 -16.39 4.39
C GLU A 26 -3.60 -16.84 4.92
N ASN A 27 -2.54 -16.10 4.58
CA ASN A 27 -1.19 -16.42 5.01
C ASN A 27 -0.91 -16.03 6.47
N ALA A 28 -1.67 -15.08 7.03
CA ALA A 28 -1.60 -14.71 8.44
C ALA A 28 -2.45 -15.63 9.34
N ARG A 29 -3.34 -16.45 8.77
CA ARG A 29 -4.36 -17.23 9.48
C ARG A 29 -3.76 -18.18 10.52
N ASP A 30 -2.69 -18.89 10.17
CA ASP A 30 -2.07 -19.87 11.06
C ASP A 30 -1.46 -19.19 12.29
N THR A 31 -0.72 -18.08 12.08
CA THR A 31 -0.15 -17.29 13.17
C THR A 31 -1.22 -16.74 14.13
N ILE A 32 -2.33 -16.23 13.56
CA ILE A 32 -3.48 -15.75 14.34
C ILE A 32 -4.15 -16.91 15.09
N GLY A 33 -4.26 -18.08 14.45
CA GLY A 33 -4.77 -19.32 15.04
C GLY A 33 -3.96 -19.75 16.25
N ASP A 34 -2.64 -19.76 16.14
CA ASP A 34 -1.72 -20.16 17.20
C ASP A 34 -1.77 -19.21 18.41
N TRP A 35 -1.82 -17.90 18.17
CA TRP A 35 -2.02 -16.93 19.25
C TRP A 35 -3.38 -17.07 19.93
N ASN A 36 -4.46 -17.36 19.18
CA ASN A 36 -5.77 -17.65 19.76
C ASN A 36 -5.74 -18.91 20.64
N ALA A 37 -5.11 -19.98 20.16
CA ALA A 37 -4.99 -21.23 20.90
C ALA A 37 -4.22 -21.02 22.22
N ARG A 38 -3.05 -20.37 22.16
CA ARG A 38 -2.22 -20.04 23.33
C ARG A 38 -2.96 -19.13 24.33
N ALA A 39 -3.66 -18.12 23.85
CA ALA A 39 -4.45 -17.23 24.70
C ALA A 39 -5.57 -18.00 25.43
N LYS A 40 -6.25 -18.92 24.75
CA LYS A 40 -7.30 -19.76 25.35
C LYS A 40 -6.75 -20.74 26.38
N GLU A 41 -5.62 -21.39 26.08
CA GLU A 41 -4.95 -22.33 26.98
C GLU A 41 -4.48 -21.64 28.26
N ASN A 42 -3.81 -20.50 28.13
CA ASN A 42 -3.24 -19.75 29.25
C ASN A 42 -4.23 -18.83 29.96
N LYS A 43 -5.49 -18.77 29.48
CA LYS A 43 -6.52 -17.81 29.94
C LYS A 43 -6.03 -16.35 29.91
N GLN A 44 -5.25 -16.03 28.90
CA GLN A 44 -4.70 -14.71 28.65
C GLN A 44 -5.41 -14.06 27.46
N ARG A 45 -5.16 -12.77 27.27
CA ARG A 45 -5.65 -12.05 26.08
C ARG A 45 -4.66 -12.23 24.94
N THR A 46 -5.17 -12.21 23.71
CA THR A 46 -4.32 -12.26 22.52
C THR A 46 -3.52 -10.96 22.38
N PRO A 47 -2.34 -10.99 21.72
CA PRO A 47 -1.51 -9.79 21.60
C PRO A 47 -2.23 -8.61 20.93
N TRP A 48 -3.01 -8.85 19.86
CA TRP A 48 -3.82 -7.81 19.22
C TRP A 48 -4.92 -7.25 20.12
N ALA A 49 -5.49 -8.08 21.02
CA ALA A 49 -6.50 -7.61 21.97
C ALA A 49 -5.89 -6.75 23.08
N LEU A 50 -4.61 -6.96 23.42
CA LEU A 50 -3.86 -6.10 24.35
C LEU A 50 -3.49 -4.78 23.69
N LEU A 51 -3.02 -4.81 22.43
CA LEU A 51 -2.77 -3.59 21.65
C LEU A 51 -4.04 -2.76 21.51
N ARG A 52 -5.17 -3.37 21.14
CA ARG A 52 -6.47 -2.67 21.04
C ARG A 52 -6.86 -1.97 22.34
N ASP A 53 -6.59 -2.57 23.49
CA ASP A 53 -6.89 -1.97 24.79
C ASP A 53 -6.02 -0.77 25.14
N SER A 54 -4.89 -0.60 24.42
CA SER A 54 -4.05 0.58 24.60
C SER A 54 -4.63 1.87 24.03
N SER A 55 -5.79 1.79 23.35
CA SER A 55 -6.48 2.94 22.76
C SER A 55 -6.80 4.03 23.78
N GLN A 56 -7.21 3.69 25.01
CA GLN A 56 -7.53 4.69 26.03
C GLN A 56 -6.31 5.54 26.41
N GLN A 57 -5.16 4.88 26.58
CA GLN A 57 -3.90 5.57 26.88
C GLN A 57 -3.42 6.37 25.68
N PHE A 58 -3.52 5.81 24.46
CA PHE A 58 -3.22 6.51 23.22
C PHE A 58 -4.00 7.81 23.12
N TYR A 59 -5.33 7.80 23.24
CA TYR A 59 -6.13 9.02 23.17
C TYR A 59 -5.82 10.02 24.28
N GLY A 60 -5.61 9.53 25.51
CA GLY A 60 -5.23 10.41 26.63
C GLY A 60 -3.86 11.07 26.45
N ILE A 61 -2.92 10.42 25.76
CA ILE A 61 -1.62 11.00 25.41
C ILE A 61 -1.76 11.92 24.19
N HIS A 62 -2.50 11.49 23.17
CA HIS A 62 -2.76 12.27 21.96
C HIS A 62 -3.44 13.61 22.29
N GLU A 63 -4.50 13.62 23.10
CA GLU A 63 -5.15 14.87 23.51
C GLU A 63 -4.21 15.82 24.28
N ARG A 64 -3.26 15.27 25.04
CA ARG A 64 -2.23 16.07 25.74
C ARG A 64 -1.20 16.61 24.76
N SER A 65 -0.74 15.79 23.80
CA SER A 65 0.23 16.20 22.79
C SER A 65 -0.29 17.35 21.92
N LEU A 66 -1.61 17.40 21.69
CA LEU A 66 -2.24 18.50 20.96
C LEU A 66 -2.07 19.87 21.64
N ARG A 67 -1.84 19.91 22.95
CA ARG A 67 -1.75 21.15 23.76
C ARG A 67 -0.33 21.60 24.04
N VAL A 68 0.65 20.71 23.91
CA VAL A 68 2.06 21.01 24.14
C VAL A 68 2.78 21.30 22.82
N ARG A 69 3.90 22.00 22.90
CA ARG A 69 4.76 22.27 21.74
C ARG A 69 6.21 22.08 22.13
N GLY A 70 6.96 21.37 21.27
CA GLY A 70 8.39 21.16 21.43
C GLY A 70 8.76 19.83 22.06
N ASN A 71 10.01 19.43 21.80
CA ASN A 71 10.51 18.08 22.06
C ASN A 71 10.53 17.72 23.55
N LYS A 72 10.77 18.69 24.44
CA LYS A 72 10.87 18.46 25.90
C LYS A 72 9.59 17.85 26.49
N GLU A 73 8.43 18.23 25.97
CA GLU A 73 7.14 17.74 26.45
C GLU A 73 6.63 16.54 25.63
N ILE A 74 6.91 16.50 24.33
CA ILE A 74 6.39 15.47 23.41
C ILE A 74 7.22 14.19 23.45
N CYS A 75 8.56 14.27 23.52
CA CYS A 75 9.43 13.10 23.51
C CYS A 75 9.17 12.12 24.69
N PRO A 76 8.91 12.57 25.94
CA PRO A 76 8.47 11.68 27.01
C PRO A 76 7.17 10.93 26.68
N MET A 77 6.21 11.61 26.06
CA MET A 77 4.93 11.01 25.66
C MET A 77 5.10 9.93 24.59
N ILE A 78 5.98 10.17 23.60
CA ILE A 78 6.34 9.20 22.57
C ILE A 78 7.00 7.98 23.21
N ARG A 79 7.96 8.21 24.13
CA ARG A 79 8.63 7.14 24.86
C ARG A 79 7.65 6.27 25.64
N ASP A 80 6.74 6.88 26.40
CA ASP A 80 5.74 6.16 27.19
C ASP A 80 4.87 5.22 26.32
N MET A 81 4.46 5.69 25.14
CA MET A 81 3.72 4.85 24.19
C MET A 81 4.60 3.79 23.53
N ALA A 82 5.83 4.14 23.17
CA ALA A 82 6.78 3.20 22.57
C ALA A 82 7.09 2.02 23.50
N ASP A 83 7.38 2.29 24.78
CA ASP A 83 7.60 1.24 25.79
C ASP A 83 6.41 0.29 25.85
N ARG A 84 5.20 0.85 25.84
CA ARG A 84 3.98 0.05 25.87
C ARG A 84 3.77 -0.78 24.62
N TYR A 85 3.95 -0.20 23.43
CA TYR A 85 3.80 -0.95 22.18
C TYR A 85 4.83 -2.07 22.08
N LEU A 86 6.09 -1.80 22.43
CA LEU A 86 7.16 -2.78 22.40
C LEU A 86 6.90 -3.94 23.38
N GLU A 87 6.48 -3.65 24.61
CA GLU A 87 6.10 -4.67 25.59
C GLU A 87 4.96 -5.57 25.05
N LEU A 88 3.90 -4.94 24.52
CA LEU A 88 2.73 -5.67 23.99
C LEU A 88 3.03 -6.47 22.72
N LEU A 89 4.05 -6.08 21.96
CA LEU A 89 4.57 -6.78 20.80
C LEU A 89 5.65 -7.82 21.14
N GLY A 90 5.92 -8.05 22.43
CA GLY A 90 6.82 -9.08 22.91
C GLY A 90 8.30 -8.72 22.85
N TYR A 91 8.65 -7.44 22.69
CA TYR A 91 10.02 -6.97 22.75
C TYR A 91 10.51 -6.82 24.20
N PRO A 92 11.81 -6.96 24.46
CA PRO A 92 12.38 -6.71 25.79
C PRO A 92 12.30 -5.22 26.15
N SER A 93 12.52 -4.89 27.42
CA SER A 93 12.65 -3.50 27.85
C SER A 93 13.76 -2.80 27.07
N ALA A 94 13.47 -1.59 26.60
CA ALA A 94 14.39 -0.79 25.83
C ALA A 94 15.62 -0.35 26.66
N ALA A 95 16.78 -0.31 26.02
CA ALA A 95 18.02 0.18 26.59
C ALA A 95 18.63 1.20 25.60
N PRO A 96 18.19 2.47 25.65
CA PRO A 96 18.57 3.47 24.66
C PRO A 96 20.08 3.70 24.62
N VAL A 97 20.64 3.72 23.42
CA VAL A 97 22.07 3.90 23.17
C VAL A 97 22.29 4.65 21.86
N THR A 98 23.26 5.57 21.86
CA THR A 98 23.71 6.25 20.65
C THR A 98 24.82 5.43 20.00
N LEU A 99 24.58 4.93 18.78
CA LEU A 99 25.55 4.11 18.05
C LEU A 99 26.10 4.86 16.83
N GLU A 100 27.39 4.72 16.59
CA GLU A 100 28.05 5.29 15.42
C GLU A 100 27.65 4.51 14.15
N VAL A 101 27.12 5.22 13.16
CA VAL A 101 26.79 4.69 11.83
C VAL A 101 27.96 4.95 10.86
N THR A 102 28.52 6.15 10.94
CA THR A 102 29.75 6.59 10.26
C THR A 102 30.45 7.62 11.16
N GLU A 103 31.68 8.03 10.85
CA GLU A 103 32.44 9.03 11.63
C GLU A 103 31.67 10.33 11.92
N GLN A 104 30.67 10.69 11.10
CA GLN A 104 29.88 11.92 11.23
C GLN A 104 28.42 11.69 11.60
N ILE A 105 27.93 10.44 11.58
CA ILE A 105 26.51 10.13 11.74
C ILE A 105 26.34 9.15 12.89
N HIS A 106 25.52 9.54 13.87
CA HIS A 106 25.18 8.74 15.02
C HIS A 106 23.67 8.49 15.05
N ALA A 107 23.26 7.25 15.31
CA ALA A 107 21.87 6.84 15.41
C ALA A 107 21.45 6.72 16.89
N PRO A 108 20.37 7.39 17.33
CA PRO A 108 19.81 7.22 18.67
C PRO A 108 18.95 5.95 18.72
N VAL A 109 19.59 4.80 18.89
CA VAL A 109 18.90 3.50 18.92
C VAL A 109 18.18 3.35 20.25
N TYR A 110 16.84 3.24 20.20
CA TYR A 110 16.00 3.07 21.38
C TYR A 110 16.05 1.63 21.91
N LEU A 111 15.89 0.67 20.99
CA LEU A 111 15.94 -0.76 21.28
C LEU A 111 16.72 -1.46 20.18
N GLU A 112 17.59 -2.38 20.58
CA GLU A 112 18.36 -3.23 19.68
C GLU A 112 18.02 -4.70 19.96
N VAL A 113 17.58 -5.42 18.92
CA VAL A 113 17.53 -6.88 18.92
C VAL A 113 18.73 -7.39 18.12
N LYS A 114 19.46 -8.34 18.70
CA LYS A 114 20.64 -8.96 18.09
C LYS A 114 20.33 -10.36 17.60
N LYS A 115 21.06 -10.78 16.57
CA LYS A 115 21.17 -12.17 16.15
C LYS A 115 21.98 -12.96 17.20
N HIS A 116 21.95 -14.29 17.10
CA HIS A 116 22.75 -15.19 17.93
C HIS A 116 24.26 -14.90 17.91
N ASN A 117 24.78 -14.42 16.77
CA ASN A 117 26.19 -14.07 16.61
C ASN A 117 26.55 -12.67 17.16
N GLY A 118 25.59 -11.95 17.77
CA GLY A 118 25.79 -10.62 18.34
C GLY A 118 25.64 -9.46 17.34
N ALA A 119 25.50 -9.73 16.04
CA ALA A 119 25.25 -8.71 15.03
C ALA A 119 23.82 -8.13 15.18
N PRO A 120 23.59 -6.86 14.81
CA PRO A 120 22.26 -6.26 14.88
C PRO A 120 21.28 -6.97 13.93
N LEU A 121 20.04 -7.16 14.40
CA LEU A 121 18.93 -7.71 13.63
C LEU A 121 17.86 -6.65 13.37
N LEU A 122 17.42 -5.98 14.43
CA LEU A 122 16.39 -4.94 14.39
C LEU A 122 16.84 -3.78 15.28
N TRP A 123 16.72 -2.57 14.77
CA TRP A 123 16.77 -1.35 15.58
C TRP A 123 15.43 -0.65 15.60
N VAL A 124 15.04 -0.17 16.78
CA VAL A 124 13.91 0.74 16.97
C VAL A 124 14.46 2.14 17.24
N LEU A 125 13.91 3.15 16.58
CA LEU A 125 14.23 4.55 16.81
C LEU A 125 12.94 5.31 17.17
N LEU A 126 13.05 6.26 18.10
CA LEU A 126 11.93 7.14 18.42
C LEU A 126 12.03 8.42 17.60
N ALA A 127 10.91 8.79 16.98
CA ALA A 127 10.81 9.87 16.01
C ALA A 127 9.81 10.93 16.44
N HIS A 128 10.06 12.18 16.06
CA HIS A 128 9.11 13.27 16.19
C HIS A 128 9.08 14.09 14.88
N ASN A 129 7.89 14.54 14.50
CA ASN A 129 7.68 15.43 13.36
C ASN A 129 7.32 16.83 13.88
N GLU A 130 7.94 17.87 13.31
CA GLU A 130 7.57 19.26 13.61
C GLU A 130 6.14 19.58 13.13
N GLU A 131 5.81 19.10 11.93
CA GLU A 131 4.46 19.13 11.37
C GLU A 131 3.68 17.87 11.78
N ARG A 132 2.48 18.05 12.33
CA ARG A 132 1.73 16.95 12.97
C ARG A 132 1.28 15.86 11.99
N ASP A 133 0.91 16.27 10.78
CA ASP A 133 0.35 15.38 9.75
C ASP A 133 1.43 14.88 8.77
N ALA A 134 2.69 15.29 8.97
CA ALA A 134 3.79 14.87 8.11
C ALA A 134 4.08 13.37 8.28
N ASN A 135 4.61 12.76 7.22
CA ASN A 135 4.99 11.36 7.25
C ASN A 135 6.15 11.14 8.24
N ILE A 136 6.12 10.08 9.03
CA ILE A 136 7.18 9.74 9.97
C ILE A 136 8.58 9.69 9.33
N MET A 137 8.71 9.40 8.03
CA MET A 137 9.98 9.44 7.30
C MET A 137 10.58 10.84 7.16
N GLU A 138 9.75 11.89 7.17
CA GLU A 138 10.15 13.30 7.11
C GLU A 138 10.55 13.86 8.49
N GLY A 139 10.20 13.15 9.55
CA GLY A 139 10.54 13.52 10.93
C GLY A 139 12.01 13.26 11.27
N PHE A 140 12.36 13.53 12.53
CA PHE A 140 13.71 13.36 13.07
C PHE A 140 13.69 12.41 14.26
N SER A 141 14.76 11.63 14.42
CA SER A 141 14.91 10.73 15.56
C SER A 141 15.51 11.47 16.74
N PHE A 142 15.09 11.14 17.97
CA PHE A 142 15.56 11.83 19.18
C PHE A 142 16.26 10.90 20.17
N GLN A 143 17.18 11.47 20.95
CA GLN A 143 17.96 10.78 21.97
C GLN A 143 17.11 10.56 23.22
N ALA A 144 16.47 9.39 23.30
CA ALA A 144 15.63 9.04 24.45
C ALA A 144 16.39 8.89 25.78
N ALA A 145 17.73 8.74 25.72
CA ALA A 145 18.59 8.72 26.90
C ALA A 145 18.61 10.08 27.63
N ASP A 146 18.48 11.19 26.90
CA ASP A 146 18.51 12.56 27.43
C ASP A 146 17.28 12.89 28.28
N LEU A 147 16.20 12.11 28.16
CA LEU A 147 14.94 12.35 28.87
C LEU A 147 15.04 12.16 30.40
N HIS A 148 16.11 11.54 30.88
CA HIS A 148 16.36 11.34 32.31
C HIS A 148 17.27 12.40 32.93
N ASP A 149 17.80 13.34 32.13
CA ASP A 149 18.75 14.34 32.61
C ASP A 149 18.02 15.62 33.04
N ASP A 150 17.86 15.82 34.35
CA ASP A 150 17.17 16.96 34.98
C ASP A 150 17.75 18.35 34.59
N ASN A 151 18.90 18.38 33.91
CA ASN A 151 19.61 19.59 33.46
C ASN A 151 19.42 19.92 31.97
N GLY A 152 18.75 19.08 31.17
CA GLY A 152 18.67 19.21 29.72
C GLY A 152 17.48 20.04 29.23
N ASP A 153 17.72 21.30 28.85
CA ASP A 153 16.66 22.15 28.27
C ASP A 153 16.27 21.78 26.82
N ASN A 154 16.97 20.84 26.16
CA ASN A 154 16.61 20.34 24.82
C ASN A 154 16.94 18.83 24.68
N VAL A 155 15.96 18.06 24.18
CA VAL A 155 16.16 16.66 23.75
C VAL A 155 16.94 16.68 22.44
N GLY A 156 18.09 16.00 22.38
CA GLY A 156 18.90 15.92 21.16
C GLY A 156 18.13 15.24 20.02
N VAL A 157 18.13 15.85 18.84
CA VAL A 157 17.53 15.28 17.61
C VAL A 157 18.60 15.07 16.54
N THR A 158 18.36 14.12 15.64
CA THR A 158 19.22 13.89 14.48
C THR A 158 19.15 15.08 13.52
N THR A 159 20.25 15.32 12.79
CA THR A 159 20.29 16.32 11.72
C THR A 159 19.70 15.82 10.40
N LEU A 160 19.64 14.50 10.23
CA LEU A 160 19.05 13.83 9.09
C LEU A 160 17.60 13.48 9.40
N THR A 161 16.74 13.55 8.37
CA THR A 161 15.40 12.98 8.41
C THR A 161 15.48 11.48 8.65
N ASN A 162 14.38 10.89 9.11
CA ASN A 162 14.31 9.45 9.36
C ASN A 162 14.57 8.63 8.08
N GLU A 163 14.15 9.12 6.91
CA GLU A 163 14.43 8.48 5.62
C GLU A 163 15.93 8.43 5.30
N ASP A 164 16.61 9.57 5.44
CA ASP A 164 18.04 9.66 5.19
C ASP A 164 18.84 8.88 6.22
N LEU A 165 18.44 8.96 7.49
CA LEU A 165 19.03 8.19 8.58
C LEU A 165 18.89 6.68 8.33
N ALA A 166 17.71 6.20 7.95
CA ALA A 166 17.47 4.80 7.60
C ALA A 166 18.40 4.35 6.46
N THR A 167 18.53 5.17 5.42
CA THR A 167 19.43 4.91 4.29
C THR A 167 20.88 4.77 4.74
N ARG A 168 21.34 5.65 5.65
CA ARG A 168 22.70 5.60 6.18
C ARG A 168 22.93 4.38 7.06
N ILE A 169 21.98 4.06 7.95
CA ILE A 169 22.05 2.87 8.80
C ILE A 169 22.15 1.60 7.96
N LEU A 170 21.29 1.45 6.95
CA LEU A 170 21.14 0.20 6.20
C LEU A 170 22.26 -0.09 5.17
N PHE A 171 22.95 0.95 4.72
CA PHE A 171 23.92 0.84 3.62
C PHE A 171 25.33 1.35 3.93
N ALA A 172 25.54 2.16 4.97
CA ALA A 172 26.88 2.67 5.33
C ALA A 172 27.58 1.84 6.40
N MET A 173 26.84 1.04 7.18
CA MET A 173 27.41 0.19 8.22
C MET A 173 28.02 -1.10 7.64
N ASN A 174 29.06 -1.61 8.30
CA ASN A 174 29.64 -2.93 7.97
C ASN A 174 28.66 -4.08 8.26
N GLU A 175 28.01 -4.04 9.43
CA GLU A 175 26.98 -4.99 9.85
C GLU A 175 25.70 -4.23 10.18
N PRO A 176 24.90 -3.84 9.17
CA PRO A 176 23.65 -3.13 9.40
C PRO A 176 22.57 -4.06 9.98
N PRO A 177 21.61 -3.54 10.76
CA PRO A 177 20.39 -4.29 11.07
C PRO A 177 19.64 -4.65 9.78
N ARG A 178 18.83 -5.70 9.84
CA ARG A 178 17.93 -6.04 8.74
C ARG A 178 16.68 -5.16 8.77
N TRP A 179 16.13 -4.95 9.97
CA TRP A 179 14.86 -4.28 10.17
C TRP A 179 15.07 -2.95 10.89
N LEU A 180 14.32 -1.93 10.50
CA LEU A 180 14.17 -0.71 11.29
C LEU A 180 12.70 -0.50 11.62
N ILE A 181 12.43 -0.09 12.87
CA ILE A 181 11.13 0.44 13.27
C ILE A 181 11.31 1.88 13.73
N PHE A 182 10.57 2.80 13.14
CA PHE A 182 10.42 4.15 13.66
C PHE A 182 9.11 4.26 14.42
N ILE A 183 9.15 4.84 15.62
CA ILE A 183 7.99 5.06 16.47
C ILE A 183 7.82 6.56 16.73
N ASN A 184 6.76 7.14 16.20
CA ASN A 184 6.25 8.44 16.58
C ASN A 184 4.96 8.25 17.41
N LEU A 185 4.36 9.32 17.90
CA LEU A 185 3.14 9.26 18.69
C LEU A 185 1.96 8.68 17.90
N ASN A 186 1.79 9.12 16.65
CA ASN A 186 0.62 8.78 15.82
C ASN A 186 0.95 7.78 14.71
N GLN A 187 2.23 7.48 14.50
CA GLN A 187 2.67 6.68 13.36
C GLN A 187 3.76 5.70 13.78
N LEU A 188 3.72 4.49 13.23
CA LEU A 188 4.87 3.58 13.20
C LEU A 188 5.29 3.37 11.76
N ALA A 189 6.57 3.11 11.53
CA ALA A 189 7.04 2.64 10.23
C ALA A 189 7.96 1.42 10.38
N LEU A 190 7.75 0.42 9.54
CA LEU A 190 8.56 -0.79 9.43
C LEU A 190 9.30 -0.81 8.10
N ILE A 191 10.63 -0.91 8.16
CA ILE A 191 11.52 -0.94 7.00
C ILE A 191 12.26 -2.27 6.94
N ASP A 192 12.28 -2.89 5.77
CA ASP A 192 13.18 -3.99 5.41
C ASP A 192 14.38 -3.46 4.63
N ARG A 193 15.60 -3.78 5.07
CA ARG A 193 16.81 -3.53 4.29
C ARG A 193 16.71 -4.04 2.86
N ASN A 194 16.10 -5.21 2.66
CA ASN A 194 16.02 -5.85 1.34
C ASN A 194 15.12 -5.10 0.36
N LYS A 195 14.25 -4.21 0.85
CA LYS A 195 13.26 -3.46 0.06
C LYS A 195 13.50 -1.95 0.07
N TRP A 196 14.49 -1.48 0.85
CA TRP A 196 14.72 -0.05 1.07
C TRP A 196 15.36 0.68 -0.12
N ASN A 197 15.99 -0.05 -1.04
CA ASN A 197 16.53 0.52 -2.29
C ASN A 197 15.46 1.29 -3.10
N GLU A 198 14.22 0.82 -3.05
CA GLU A 198 13.05 1.44 -3.70
C GLU A 198 12.16 2.16 -2.68
N LYS A 199 12.69 2.44 -1.49
CA LYS A 199 11.99 3.14 -0.41
C LYS A 199 10.65 2.50 -0.06
N ARG A 200 10.59 1.17 -0.08
CA ARG A 200 9.39 0.43 0.31
C ARG A 200 9.34 0.24 1.82
N TYR A 201 8.20 0.54 2.43
CA TYR A 201 7.98 0.37 3.86
C TYR A 201 6.50 0.25 4.18
N LEU A 202 6.19 -0.27 5.36
CA LEU A 202 4.83 -0.22 5.91
C LEU A 202 4.76 0.92 6.92
N GLN A 203 3.72 1.74 6.82
CA GLN A 203 3.41 2.77 7.80
C GLN A 203 2.07 2.42 8.47
N PHE A 204 1.99 2.65 9.77
CA PHE A 204 0.81 2.36 10.58
C PHE A 204 0.30 3.68 11.13
N ASP A 205 -0.83 4.16 10.63
CA ASP A 205 -1.55 5.30 11.19
C ASP A 205 -2.31 4.86 12.44
N LEU A 206 -1.75 5.18 13.59
CA LEU A 206 -2.30 4.75 14.87
C LEU A 206 -3.62 5.46 15.18
N GLU A 207 -3.81 6.71 14.74
CA GLU A 207 -5.07 7.41 14.95
C GLU A 207 -6.21 6.73 14.18
N GLU A 208 -5.97 6.39 12.92
CA GLU A 208 -6.93 5.67 12.08
C GLU A 208 -7.19 4.25 12.64
N ILE A 209 -6.14 3.48 12.94
CA ILE A 209 -6.27 2.11 13.48
C ILE A 209 -7.04 2.10 14.81
N PHE A 210 -6.69 3.00 15.75
CA PHE A 210 -7.37 3.07 17.05
C PHE A 210 -8.82 3.57 16.94
N SER A 211 -9.13 4.46 15.99
CA SER A 211 -10.47 5.03 15.83
C SER A 211 -11.49 4.01 15.33
N ARG A 212 -11.10 3.18 14.36
CA ARG A 212 -11.96 2.14 13.79
C ARG A 212 -12.22 1.01 14.78
N ARG A 213 -11.27 0.75 15.68
CA ARG A 213 -11.30 -0.35 16.66
C ARG A 213 -11.50 -1.72 16.01
N GLU A 214 -11.11 -1.85 14.74
CA GLU A 214 -11.44 -3.02 13.96
C GLU A 214 -10.48 -4.17 14.26
N ASN A 215 -11.03 -5.32 14.66
CA ASN A 215 -10.24 -6.40 15.23
C ASN A 215 -9.27 -7.00 14.20
N THR A 216 -9.69 -7.09 12.94
CA THR A 216 -8.86 -7.59 11.84
C THR A 216 -7.65 -6.69 11.57
N THR A 217 -7.80 -5.36 11.65
CA THR A 217 -6.68 -4.42 11.53
C THR A 217 -5.64 -4.60 12.64
N PHE A 218 -6.06 -4.76 13.90
CA PHE A 218 -5.12 -5.05 14.99
C PHE A 218 -4.42 -6.39 14.82
N GLN A 219 -5.11 -7.41 14.29
CA GLN A 219 -4.48 -8.69 13.96
C GLN A 219 -3.37 -8.50 12.91
N ALA A 220 -3.63 -7.75 11.84
CA ALA A 220 -2.66 -7.47 10.80
C ALA A 220 -1.44 -6.71 11.35
N MET A 221 -1.68 -5.63 12.08
CA MET A 221 -0.63 -4.84 12.73
C MET A 221 0.22 -5.70 13.65
N THR A 222 -0.40 -6.57 14.45
CA THR A 222 0.32 -7.49 15.36
C THR A 222 1.15 -8.49 14.58
N VAL A 223 0.58 -9.14 13.56
CA VAL A 223 1.29 -10.11 12.71
C VAL A 223 2.55 -9.48 12.10
N LEU A 224 2.45 -8.23 11.65
CA LEU A 224 3.54 -7.51 10.99
C LEU A 224 4.62 -6.99 11.96
N LEU A 225 4.25 -6.65 13.21
CA LEU A 225 5.16 -5.96 14.15
C LEU A 225 5.63 -6.80 15.34
N HIS A 226 5.00 -7.93 15.65
CA HIS A 226 5.33 -8.73 16.82
C HIS A 226 6.74 -9.34 16.73
N LYS A 227 7.48 -9.41 17.85
CA LYS A 227 8.84 -9.98 17.90
C LYS A 227 8.88 -11.39 17.32
N GLU A 228 7.94 -12.26 17.69
CA GLU A 228 7.86 -13.64 17.15
C GLU A 228 7.78 -13.68 15.62
N SER A 229 7.15 -12.68 14.98
CA SER A 229 7.02 -12.63 13.52
C SER A 229 8.28 -12.06 12.85
N LEU A 230 8.81 -10.95 13.36
CA LEU A 230 9.92 -10.19 12.78
C LEU A 230 11.29 -10.78 13.12
N CYS A 231 11.47 -11.18 14.37
CA CYS A 231 12.72 -11.60 14.98
C CYS A 231 12.50 -12.88 15.81
N PRO A 232 12.07 -13.99 15.19
CA PRO A 232 11.92 -15.25 15.90
C PRO A 232 13.26 -15.72 16.46
N ASP A 233 13.22 -16.40 17.61
CA ASP A 233 14.44 -16.94 18.24
C ASP A 233 14.98 -18.17 17.48
N ASP A 234 14.17 -18.83 16.65
CA ASP A 234 14.61 -19.89 15.74
C ASP A 234 13.83 -19.82 14.42
N GLY A 235 14.50 -20.15 13.31
CA GLY A 235 13.93 -20.11 11.96
C GLY A 235 13.99 -18.76 11.26
N ALA A 236 13.34 -18.70 10.09
CA ALA A 236 13.21 -17.49 9.28
C ALA A 236 12.08 -16.60 9.80
N SER A 237 12.14 -15.30 9.50
CA SER A 237 11.05 -14.39 9.87
C SER A 237 9.77 -14.77 9.14
N LEU A 238 8.61 -14.63 9.78
CA LEU A 238 7.33 -14.76 9.10
C LEU A 238 7.23 -13.81 7.90
N LEU A 239 7.85 -12.63 7.99
CA LEU A 239 7.86 -11.65 6.90
C LEU A 239 8.66 -12.14 5.68
N ASP A 240 9.64 -13.03 5.84
CA ASP A 240 10.30 -13.70 4.71
C ASP A 240 9.28 -14.55 3.94
N THR A 241 8.55 -15.40 4.66
CA THR A 241 7.52 -16.26 4.08
C THR A 241 6.42 -15.45 3.41
N LEU A 242 5.97 -14.35 4.05
CA LEU A 242 4.97 -13.45 3.47
C LEU A 242 5.49 -12.75 2.22
N ASP A 243 6.77 -12.39 2.18
CA ASP A 243 7.38 -11.76 1.01
C ASP A 243 7.53 -12.74 -0.16
N GLU A 244 7.99 -13.95 0.10
CA GLU A 244 8.04 -15.03 -0.89
C GLU A 244 6.65 -15.32 -1.45
N ASN A 245 5.62 -15.33 -0.60
CA ASN A 245 4.23 -15.47 -1.05
C ASN A 245 3.80 -14.28 -1.91
N SER A 246 4.08 -13.05 -1.48
CA SER A 246 3.75 -11.85 -2.25
C SER A 246 4.36 -11.88 -3.65
N HIS A 247 5.62 -12.29 -3.77
CA HIS A 247 6.30 -12.47 -5.05
C HIS A 247 5.70 -13.61 -5.89
N ARG A 248 5.37 -14.74 -5.27
CA ARG A 248 4.72 -15.87 -5.97
C ARG A 248 3.35 -15.49 -6.50
N HIS A 249 2.54 -14.78 -5.73
CA HIS A 249 1.22 -14.31 -6.16
C HIS A 249 1.33 -13.23 -7.24
N ALA A 250 2.28 -12.31 -7.14
CA ALA A 250 2.52 -11.32 -8.19
C ALA A 250 2.98 -11.98 -9.51
N SER A 251 3.87 -12.96 -9.42
CA SER A 251 4.36 -13.71 -10.58
C SER A 251 3.29 -14.61 -11.19
N GLY A 252 2.45 -15.25 -10.36
CA GLY A 252 1.30 -16.05 -10.78
C GLY A 252 0.26 -15.21 -11.51
N VAL A 253 -0.12 -14.07 -10.93
CA VAL A 253 -1.02 -13.10 -11.57
C VAL A 253 -0.45 -12.60 -12.90
N SER A 254 0.87 -12.39 -13.02
CA SER A 254 1.51 -12.01 -14.28
C SER A 254 1.47 -13.12 -15.35
N GLN A 255 1.61 -14.39 -14.95
CA GLN A 255 1.46 -15.51 -15.87
C GLN A 255 0.01 -15.65 -16.35
N ASP A 256 -0.95 -15.61 -15.42
CA ASP A 256 -2.37 -15.69 -15.74
C ASP A 256 -2.81 -14.52 -16.63
N LEU A 257 -2.32 -13.31 -16.36
CA LEU A 257 -2.54 -12.14 -17.20
C LEU A 257 -1.95 -12.33 -18.61
N LYS A 258 -0.77 -12.92 -18.75
CA LYS A 258 -0.18 -13.17 -20.07
C LYS A 258 -1.01 -14.16 -20.88
N TYR A 259 -1.52 -15.22 -20.25
CA TYR A 259 -2.39 -16.18 -20.90
C TYR A 259 -3.75 -15.56 -21.27
N ALA A 260 -4.37 -14.85 -20.33
CA ALA A 260 -5.64 -14.14 -20.57
C ALA A 260 -5.49 -13.10 -21.68
N LEU A 261 -4.42 -12.30 -21.67
CA LEU A 261 -4.15 -11.30 -22.71
C LEU A 261 -3.98 -11.95 -24.09
N ARG A 262 -3.26 -13.08 -24.16
CA ARG A 262 -3.12 -13.83 -25.40
C ARG A 262 -4.48 -14.34 -25.89
N GLU A 263 -5.28 -14.92 -25.01
CA GLU A 263 -6.63 -15.41 -25.35
C GLU A 263 -7.52 -14.26 -25.81
N SER A 264 -7.50 -13.10 -25.15
CA SER A 264 -8.24 -11.92 -25.58
C SER A 264 -7.83 -11.43 -26.97
N ILE A 265 -6.52 -11.45 -27.29
CA ILE A 265 -6.02 -11.09 -28.63
C ILE A 265 -6.53 -12.08 -29.67
N GLU A 266 -6.51 -13.38 -29.37
CA GLU A 266 -7.02 -14.42 -30.27
C GLU A 266 -8.54 -14.28 -30.50
N LEU A 267 -9.32 -14.00 -29.45
CA LEU A 267 -10.77 -13.74 -29.54
C LEU A 267 -11.07 -12.49 -30.37
N LEU A 268 -10.39 -11.37 -30.11
CA LEU A 268 -10.56 -10.13 -30.88
C LEU A 268 -10.21 -10.33 -32.36
N GLY A 269 -9.09 -11.01 -32.65
CA GLY A 269 -8.67 -11.29 -34.02
C GLY A 269 -9.70 -12.15 -34.76
N ASN A 270 -10.21 -13.19 -34.11
CA ASN A 270 -11.24 -14.06 -34.68
C ASN A 270 -12.54 -13.29 -34.97
N GLU A 271 -12.97 -12.42 -34.06
CA GLU A 271 -14.18 -11.63 -34.24
C GLU A 271 -14.04 -10.64 -35.40
N VAL A 272 -12.89 -9.98 -35.54
CA VAL A 272 -12.62 -9.10 -36.69
C VAL A 272 -12.70 -9.85 -38.02
N LEU A 273 -12.12 -11.05 -38.09
CA LEU A 273 -12.21 -11.89 -39.29
C LEU A 273 -13.64 -12.33 -39.57
N PHE A 274 -14.39 -12.70 -38.52
CA PHE A 274 -15.79 -13.07 -38.62
C PHE A 274 -16.66 -11.90 -39.14
N ASP A 275 -16.48 -10.69 -38.61
CA ASP A 275 -17.20 -9.49 -39.03
C ASP A 275 -16.91 -9.12 -40.49
N LEU A 276 -15.63 -9.16 -40.87
CA LEU A 276 -15.20 -8.87 -42.24
C LEU A 276 -15.86 -9.82 -43.25
N ALA A 277 -15.88 -11.12 -42.95
CA ALA A 277 -16.46 -12.12 -43.84
C ALA A 277 -17.99 -12.08 -43.89
N ASN A 278 -18.65 -12.00 -42.74
CA ASN A 278 -20.10 -12.22 -42.65
C ASN A 278 -20.92 -10.94 -42.78
N ARG A 279 -20.48 -9.84 -42.15
CA ARG A 279 -21.22 -8.57 -42.17
C ARG A 279 -20.74 -7.65 -43.28
N GLN A 280 -19.41 -7.52 -43.45
CA GLN A 280 -18.84 -6.62 -44.47
C GLN A 280 -18.72 -7.28 -45.85
N GLY A 281 -18.91 -8.60 -45.93
CA GLY A 281 -18.93 -9.35 -47.20
C GLY A 281 -17.58 -9.46 -47.90
N ARG A 282 -16.47 -9.33 -47.15
CA ARG A 282 -15.11 -9.49 -47.68
C ARG A 282 -14.81 -10.97 -47.90
N ASP A 283 -14.38 -11.31 -49.12
CA ASP A 283 -13.83 -12.63 -49.42
C ASP A 283 -12.39 -12.71 -48.89
N LEU A 284 -12.21 -13.38 -47.76
CA LEU A 284 -10.92 -13.52 -47.09
C LEU A 284 -9.95 -14.45 -47.85
N ASP A 285 -10.44 -15.30 -48.76
CA ASP A 285 -9.58 -16.13 -49.60
C ASP A 285 -9.02 -15.34 -50.78
N ALA A 286 -9.82 -14.43 -51.35
CA ALA A 286 -9.40 -13.56 -52.46
C ALA A 286 -8.58 -12.34 -52.00
N ASP A 287 -8.89 -11.78 -50.82
CA ASP A 287 -8.22 -10.62 -50.24
C ASP A 287 -7.90 -10.86 -48.73
N PRO A 288 -6.84 -11.63 -48.44
CA PRO A 288 -6.52 -12.04 -47.07
C PRO A 288 -6.10 -10.84 -46.20
N VAL A 289 -6.42 -10.91 -44.91
CA VAL A 289 -5.98 -9.93 -43.92
C VAL A 289 -4.52 -10.21 -43.55
N ASP A 290 -3.71 -9.15 -43.42
CA ASP A 290 -2.37 -9.27 -42.87
C ASP A 290 -2.43 -9.65 -41.39
N ALA A 291 -2.05 -10.89 -41.08
CA ALA A 291 -2.05 -11.42 -39.72
C ALA A 291 -1.13 -10.62 -38.78
N GLY A 292 -0.01 -10.09 -39.29
CA GLY A 292 0.92 -9.27 -38.52
C GLY A 292 0.28 -7.94 -38.11
N GLY A 293 -0.29 -7.23 -39.07
CA GLY A 293 -1.05 -6.00 -38.85
C GLY A 293 -2.24 -6.19 -37.91
N LEU A 294 -3.05 -7.22 -38.13
CA LEU A 294 -4.21 -7.52 -37.26
C LEU A 294 -3.76 -7.78 -35.82
N THR A 295 -2.70 -8.59 -35.63
CA THR A 295 -2.17 -8.86 -34.28
C THR A 295 -1.74 -7.58 -33.57
N ILE A 296 -1.06 -6.66 -34.27
CA ILE A 296 -0.62 -5.38 -33.70
C ILE A 296 -1.82 -4.54 -33.26
N GLU A 297 -2.89 -4.48 -34.06
CA GLU A 297 -4.09 -3.71 -33.71
C GLU A 297 -4.85 -4.34 -32.54
N CYS A 298 -4.99 -5.67 -32.49
CA CYS A 298 -5.56 -6.36 -31.34
C CYS A 298 -4.75 -6.09 -30.06
N VAL A 299 -3.42 -6.15 -30.14
CA VAL A 299 -2.52 -5.82 -29.01
C VAL A 299 -2.72 -4.36 -28.58
N ARG A 300 -2.76 -3.40 -29.51
CA ARG A 300 -3.02 -1.98 -29.20
C ARG A 300 -4.35 -1.79 -28.51
N TYR A 301 -5.39 -2.47 -28.99
CA TYR A 301 -6.72 -2.43 -28.38
C TYR A 301 -6.68 -2.92 -26.93
N MET A 302 -6.01 -4.04 -26.68
CA MET A 302 -5.84 -4.55 -25.32
C MET A 302 -5.05 -3.59 -24.42
N TYR A 303 -3.99 -2.96 -24.93
CA TYR A 303 -3.25 -1.95 -24.15
C TYR A 303 -4.10 -0.72 -23.81
N ARG A 304 -5.04 -0.31 -24.69
CA ARG A 304 -6.01 0.76 -24.37
C ARG A 304 -6.92 0.34 -23.21
N MET A 305 -7.43 -0.88 -23.23
CA MET A 305 -8.25 -1.41 -22.11
C MET A 305 -7.44 -1.48 -20.81
N LEU A 306 -6.22 -2.02 -20.86
CA LEU A 306 -5.33 -2.10 -19.69
C LEU A 306 -4.99 -0.71 -19.13
N PHE A 307 -4.73 0.26 -20.00
CA PHE A 307 -4.45 1.63 -19.59
C PHE A 307 -5.67 2.27 -18.91
N MET A 308 -6.87 2.07 -19.45
CA MET A 308 -8.10 2.54 -18.83
C MET A 308 -8.32 1.91 -17.44
N LEU A 309 -8.18 0.59 -17.30
CA LEU A 309 -8.26 -0.10 -16.01
C LEU A 309 -7.25 0.49 -15.00
N PHE A 310 -6.03 0.79 -15.46
CA PHE A 310 -5.00 1.38 -14.62
C PHE A 310 -5.40 2.78 -14.11
N ILE A 311 -5.83 3.69 -14.99
CA ILE A 311 -6.17 5.06 -14.57
C ILE A 311 -7.46 5.13 -13.74
N GLU A 312 -8.44 4.24 -13.99
CA GLU A 312 -9.67 4.18 -13.18
C GLU A 312 -9.39 3.65 -11.77
N SER A 313 -8.42 2.73 -11.62
CA SER A 313 -8.01 2.21 -10.32
C SER A 313 -7.22 3.20 -9.47
N ARG A 314 -6.78 4.33 -10.05
CA ARG A 314 -5.96 5.37 -9.41
C ARG A 314 -6.56 6.76 -9.56
N PRO A 315 -7.68 7.06 -8.86
CA PRO A 315 -8.36 8.34 -8.94
C PRO A 315 -7.46 9.54 -8.61
N GLU A 316 -6.40 9.33 -7.84
CA GLU A 316 -5.40 10.34 -7.47
C GLU A 316 -4.59 10.89 -8.66
N LEU A 317 -4.55 10.19 -9.80
CA LEU A 317 -3.89 10.66 -11.01
C LEU A 317 -4.73 11.67 -11.79
N GLU A 318 -6.03 11.78 -11.48
CA GLU A 318 -6.98 12.73 -12.09
C GLU A 318 -7.13 12.64 -13.63
N TYR A 319 -6.70 11.52 -14.24
CA TYR A 319 -6.88 11.27 -15.69
C TYR A 319 -8.29 10.80 -16.07
N ALA A 320 -8.98 10.10 -15.18
CA ALA A 320 -10.36 9.66 -15.37
C ALA A 320 -11.26 10.34 -14.33
N PRO A 321 -12.44 10.88 -14.71
CA PRO A 321 -13.31 11.62 -13.81
C PRO A 321 -14.13 10.67 -12.92
N MET A 322 -13.44 9.88 -12.09
CA MET A 322 -14.05 8.87 -11.19
C MET A 322 -14.97 9.47 -10.12
N LYS A 323 -14.91 10.80 -9.91
CA LYS A 323 -15.84 11.54 -9.03
C LYS A 323 -17.18 11.86 -9.72
N ALA A 324 -17.25 11.79 -11.05
CA ALA A 324 -18.46 12.05 -11.82
C ALA A 324 -19.29 10.78 -11.96
N GLN A 325 -20.46 10.75 -11.30
CA GLN A 325 -21.37 9.60 -11.33
C GLN A 325 -21.77 9.19 -12.77
N THR A 326 -21.89 10.17 -13.67
CA THR A 326 -22.22 9.96 -15.09
C THR A 326 -21.13 9.21 -15.84
N TYR A 327 -19.86 9.49 -15.55
CA TYR A 327 -18.74 8.71 -16.10
C TYR A 327 -18.75 7.29 -15.55
N VAL A 328 -18.82 7.16 -14.22
CA VAL A 328 -18.75 5.87 -13.54
C VAL A 328 -19.87 4.93 -14.03
N ALA A 329 -21.11 5.40 -14.12
CA ALA A 329 -22.23 4.57 -14.53
C ALA A 329 -22.40 4.40 -16.05
N GLY A 330 -21.83 5.30 -16.86
CA GLY A 330 -22.10 5.34 -18.30
C GLY A 330 -20.94 4.96 -19.21
N TYR A 331 -19.69 5.13 -18.74
CA TYR A 331 -18.49 5.00 -19.56
C TYR A 331 -17.37 4.20 -18.92
N SER A 332 -17.35 4.04 -17.59
CA SER A 332 -16.25 3.34 -16.93
C SER A 332 -16.11 1.89 -17.41
N LEU A 333 -14.87 1.42 -17.49
CA LEU A 333 -14.62 0.02 -17.82
C LEU A 333 -15.24 -0.92 -16.78
N GLU A 334 -15.26 -0.53 -15.51
CA GLU A 334 -15.91 -1.33 -14.45
C GLU A 334 -17.41 -1.47 -14.71
N SER A 335 -18.11 -0.39 -15.09
CA SER A 335 -19.54 -0.49 -15.44
C SER A 335 -19.79 -1.31 -16.70
N LEU A 336 -18.92 -1.21 -17.71
CA LEU A 336 -19.03 -2.03 -18.91
C LEU A 336 -18.81 -3.51 -18.62
N ARG A 337 -17.87 -3.81 -17.72
CA ARG A 337 -17.63 -5.16 -17.21
C ARG A 337 -18.84 -5.69 -16.46
N ASP A 338 -19.42 -4.91 -15.54
CA ASP A 338 -20.64 -5.29 -14.83
C ASP A 338 -21.78 -5.60 -15.81
N ILE A 339 -21.93 -4.80 -16.86
CA ILE A 339 -22.92 -5.07 -17.91
C ILE A 339 -22.62 -6.41 -18.57
N ALA A 340 -21.39 -6.63 -19.02
CA ALA A 340 -20.96 -7.86 -19.69
C ALA A 340 -21.17 -9.11 -18.83
N ASP A 341 -20.82 -9.06 -17.53
CA ASP A 341 -20.97 -10.18 -16.59
C ASP A 341 -22.44 -10.49 -16.27
N ASN A 342 -23.33 -9.50 -16.37
CA ASN A 342 -24.76 -9.65 -16.09
C ASN A 342 -25.61 -9.93 -17.34
N ILE A 343 -25.01 -10.06 -18.53
CA ILE A 343 -25.74 -10.44 -19.75
C ILE A 343 -26.29 -11.86 -19.57
N ARG A 344 -27.62 -11.99 -19.59
CA ARG A 344 -28.28 -13.30 -19.63
C ARG A 344 -28.33 -13.78 -21.07
N GLU A 345 -27.70 -14.92 -21.35
CA GLU A 345 -27.68 -15.59 -22.66
C GLU A 345 -29.07 -15.81 -23.27
N GLU A 346 -30.12 -15.85 -22.44
CA GLU A 346 -31.52 -16.08 -22.86
C GLU A 346 -32.16 -14.87 -23.58
N THR A 347 -31.51 -13.70 -23.56
CA THR A 347 -32.03 -12.45 -24.17
C THR A 347 -31.36 -12.22 -25.53
N HIS A 348 -32.01 -12.67 -26.61
CA HIS A 348 -31.49 -12.60 -27.99
C HIS A 348 -31.07 -11.19 -28.43
N GLU A 349 -31.74 -10.15 -27.92
CA GLU A 349 -31.50 -8.74 -28.28
C GLU A 349 -30.17 -8.18 -27.76
N VAL A 350 -29.56 -8.80 -26.74
CA VAL A 350 -28.33 -8.30 -26.12
C VAL A 350 -27.08 -8.88 -26.80
N GLY A 351 -27.17 -10.09 -27.35
CA GLY A 351 -26.05 -10.76 -28.03
C GLY A 351 -25.71 -10.19 -29.42
N GLU A 352 -26.64 -9.48 -30.06
CA GLU A 352 -26.43 -8.88 -31.40
C GLU A 352 -26.26 -7.34 -31.36
N GLY A 353 -26.21 -6.75 -30.16
CA GLY A 353 -26.08 -5.30 -29.98
C GLY A 353 -24.63 -4.80 -30.04
N TYR A 354 -24.45 -3.55 -30.48
CA TYR A 354 -23.12 -2.90 -30.56
C TYR A 354 -22.80 -2.00 -29.36
N TYR A 355 -23.62 -2.05 -28.30
CA TYR A 355 -23.53 -1.11 -27.18
C TYR A 355 -22.15 -1.08 -26.52
N LEU A 356 -21.55 -2.25 -26.25
CA LEU A 356 -20.22 -2.34 -25.64
C LEU A 356 -19.14 -1.74 -26.56
N ASP A 357 -19.16 -2.08 -27.84
CA ASP A 357 -18.20 -1.56 -28.84
C ASP A 357 -18.36 -0.05 -29.05
N GLU A 358 -19.59 0.43 -29.20
CA GLU A 358 -19.88 1.86 -29.37
C GLU A 358 -19.45 2.67 -28.14
N THR A 359 -19.67 2.13 -26.94
CA THR A 359 -19.28 2.80 -25.69
C THR A 359 -17.76 2.80 -25.50
N LEU A 360 -17.08 1.68 -25.75
CA LEU A 360 -15.62 1.59 -25.72
C LEU A 360 -14.97 2.51 -26.76
N SER A 361 -15.50 2.50 -27.98
CA SER A 361 -15.04 3.38 -29.06
C SER A 361 -15.19 4.86 -28.69
N LYS A 362 -16.32 5.23 -28.08
CA LYS A 362 -16.56 6.60 -27.62
C LYS A 362 -15.62 6.97 -26.47
N LEU A 363 -15.41 6.08 -25.50
CA LEU A 363 -14.48 6.27 -24.38
C LEU A 363 -13.05 6.50 -24.90
N PHE A 364 -12.55 5.64 -25.77
CA PHE A 364 -11.20 5.78 -26.32
C PHE A 364 -11.05 7.05 -27.17
N ALA A 365 -12.09 7.45 -27.90
CA ALA A 365 -12.08 8.71 -28.63
C ALA A 365 -12.00 9.92 -27.67
N LEU A 366 -12.78 9.92 -26.58
CA LEU A 366 -12.75 10.99 -25.58
C LEU A 366 -11.39 11.09 -24.88
N ILE A 367 -10.77 9.96 -24.54
CA ILE A 367 -9.45 9.95 -23.90
C ILE A 367 -8.35 10.43 -24.85
N TYR A 368 -8.45 10.08 -26.14
CA TYR A 368 -7.43 10.43 -27.12
C TYR A 368 -7.56 11.88 -27.62
N ASN A 369 -8.79 12.34 -27.89
CA ASN A 369 -9.04 13.67 -28.44
C ASN A 369 -9.33 14.73 -27.37
N GLY A 370 -9.70 14.31 -26.15
CA GLY A 370 -10.27 15.19 -25.13
C GLY A 370 -11.71 15.61 -25.47
N TYR A 371 -12.33 16.34 -24.55
CA TYR A 371 -13.57 17.06 -24.80
C TYR A 371 -13.49 18.45 -24.17
N PRO A 372 -13.76 19.52 -24.92
CA PRO A 372 -14.05 19.57 -26.36
C PRO A 372 -12.80 19.27 -27.20
N GLU A 373 -12.97 18.73 -28.41
CA GLU A 373 -11.84 18.30 -29.26
C GLU A 373 -10.97 19.47 -29.76
N THR A 374 -11.50 20.70 -29.76
CA THR A 374 -10.77 21.89 -30.22
C THR A 374 -10.68 22.97 -29.16
N GLU A 375 -9.55 23.70 -29.14
CA GLU A 375 -9.38 24.87 -28.27
C GLU A 375 -10.41 25.98 -28.52
N SER A 376 -10.92 26.10 -29.74
CA SER A 376 -11.99 27.05 -30.09
C SER A 376 -13.28 26.72 -29.36
N ASP A 377 -13.68 25.44 -29.38
CA ASP A 377 -14.90 24.98 -28.74
C ASP A 377 -14.76 25.03 -27.21
N LEU A 378 -13.57 24.72 -26.68
CA LEU A 378 -13.26 24.89 -25.26
C LEU A 378 -13.41 26.34 -24.81
N LYS A 379 -12.94 27.31 -25.61
CA LYS A 379 -13.09 28.75 -25.32
C LYS A 379 -14.54 29.23 -25.38
N GLU A 380 -15.35 28.66 -26.27
CA GLU A 380 -16.78 28.96 -26.37
C GLU A 380 -17.55 28.38 -25.17
N LEU A 381 -17.23 27.14 -24.78
CA LEU A 381 -17.87 26.44 -23.67
C LEU A 381 -17.46 26.99 -22.29
N THR A 382 -16.20 27.39 -22.11
CA THR A 382 -15.77 28.12 -20.89
C THR A 382 -16.38 29.52 -20.77
N GLY A 383 -16.93 30.08 -21.85
CA GLY A 383 -17.67 31.34 -21.85
C GLY A 383 -19.16 31.22 -21.47
N ASN A 384 -19.71 30.01 -21.41
CA ASN A 384 -21.09 29.75 -21.00
C ASN A 384 -21.16 29.43 -19.49
N GLU A 385 -22.16 29.99 -18.78
CA GLU A 385 -22.40 29.73 -17.34
C GLU A 385 -22.83 28.28 -17.02
N SER A 386 -22.94 27.40 -18.02
CA SER A 386 -23.31 26.00 -17.86
C SER A 386 -22.08 25.14 -17.57
N LEU A 387 -21.95 24.69 -16.32
CA LEU A 387 -20.93 23.72 -15.87
C LEU A 387 -21.18 22.27 -16.35
N HIS A 388 -22.17 22.05 -17.23
CA HIS A 388 -22.52 20.71 -17.71
C HIS A 388 -21.67 20.24 -18.90
N ASP A 389 -20.88 21.11 -19.51
CA ASP A 389 -20.28 20.87 -20.83
C ASP A 389 -18.75 20.78 -20.83
N ILE A 390 -18.11 20.57 -19.67
CA ILE A 390 -16.65 20.43 -19.57
C ILE A 390 -16.33 19.24 -18.66
N PHE A 391 -15.64 18.25 -19.22
CA PHE A 391 -15.15 17.06 -18.51
C PHE A 391 -13.71 17.24 -18.09
#